data_AF-F1W1M4-F1
#
_entry.id   AF-F1W1M4-F1
#
_cell.length_a   1.000
_cell.length_b   1.000
_cell.length_c   1.000
_cell.angle_alpha   90.00
_cell.angle_beta   90.00
_cell.angle_gamma   90.00
#
_symmetry.space_group_name_H-M   'P 1'
#
loop_
_entity.id
_entity.type
_entity.pdbx_description
1 polymer ?
#
loop_
_entity_poly.entity_id
_entity_poly.type
_entity_poly.pdbx_seq_one_letter_code
_entity_poly.pdbx_strand_id
1 'polypeptide(L)' 'MFTIVAPCMNNFMVAHRFEDAATKGTALDDTIDYVLTLRMRPVKVKLRLIAAPDVVTQYVMVLRSV' A
#
# COMPACT_ATOMS: atom_id res chain seq x y z
N MET A 1 -3.43 8.14 8.73
CA MET A 1 -3.58 6.78 9.31
C MET A 1 -2.58 5.81 8.66
N PHE A 2 -1.27 6.06 8.81
CA PHE A 2 -0.17 5.16 8.37
C PHE A 2 0.92 5.00 9.44
N THR A 3 0.77 5.69 10.58
CA THR A 3 1.76 5.77 11.66
C THR A 3 1.66 4.66 12.70
N ILE A 4 0.56 3.88 12.70
CA ILE A 4 0.26 2.95 13.82
C ILE A 4 0.15 1.49 13.35
N VAL A 5 -0.40 1.21 12.16
CA VAL A 5 -0.73 -0.17 11.76
C VAL A 5 0.38 -0.84 10.94
N ALA A 6 1.26 -0.07 10.28
CA ALA A 6 2.39 -0.62 9.53
C ALA A 6 3.52 0.42 9.34
N PRO A 7 4.41 0.61 10.33
CA PRO A 7 5.52 1.56 10.19
C PRO A 7 6.50 1.21 9.05
N CYS A 8 6.56 -0.05 8.59
CA CYS A 8 7.30 -0.41 7.38
C CYS A 8 6.63 0.02 6.08
N MET A 9 5.30 0.22 6.08
CA MET A 9 4.53 0.76 4.96
C MET A 9 4.46 2.29 4.96
N ASN A 10 5.01 2.95 5.98
CA ASN A 10 5.37 4.37 5.95
C ASN A 10 6.68 4.56 5.16
N ASN A 11 6.70 4.02 3.94
CA ASN A 11 7.80 4.17 3.00
C ASN A 11 7.28 4.94 1.77
N PHE A 12 8.17 5.72 1.16
CA PHE A 12 7.91 6.59 0.01
C PHE A 12 7.18 5.86 -1.14
N MET A 13 7.38 4.55 -1.28
CA MET A 13 6.78 3.77 -2.37
C MET A 13 5.27 3.50 -2.25
N VAL A 14 4.68 3.62 -1.06
CA VAL A 14 3.25 3.33 -0.83
C VAL A 14 2.52 4.57 -0.36
N ALA A 15 3.02 5.26 0.67
CA ALA A 15 2.38 6.46 1.22
C ALA A 15 2.27 7.58 0.18
N HIS A 16 3.35 7.86 -0.56
CA HIS A 16 3.36 8.91 -1.58
C HIS A 16 2.41 8.60 -2.74
N ARG A 17 2.21 7.34 -3.12
CA ARG A 17 1.28 7.00 -4.22
C ARG A 17 -0.18 7.26 -3.85
N PHE A 18 -0.56 6.95 -2.60
CA PHE A 18 -1.88 7.31 -2.09
C PHE A 18 -2.04 8.82 -1.92
N GLU A 19 -1.02 9.53 -1.44
CA GLU A 19 -1.06 10.99 -1.31
C GLU A 19 -1.11 11.70 -2.66
N ASP A 20 -0.36 11.24 -3.66
CA ASP A 20 -0.41 11.76 -5.03
C ASP A 20 -1.78 11.51 -5.66
N ALA A 21 -2.32 10.30 -5.53
CA ALA A 21 -3.64 9.95 -6.05
C ALA A 21 -4.75 10.78 -5.39
N ALA A 22 -4.66 11.02 -4.08
CA ALA A 22 -5.58 11.87 -3.36
C ALA A 22 -5.44 13.35 -3.78
N THR A 23 -4.21 13.84 -3.96
CA THR A 23 -3.94 15.23 -4.38
C THR A 23 -4.40 15.48 -5.82
N LYS A 24 -4.19 14.52 -6.71
CA LYS A 24 -4.58 14.59 -8.12
C LYS A 24 -6.05 14.22 -8.35
N GLY A 25 -6.74 13.67 -7.34
CA GLY A 25 -8.11 13.18 -7.47
C GLY A 25 -8.24 12.02 -8.46
N THR A 26 -7.19 11.19 -8.60
CA THR A 26 -7.13 10.10 -9.58
C THR A 26 -7.28 8.75 -8.89
N ALA A 27 -7.93 7.80 -9.56
CA ALA A 27 -7.92 6.42 -9.07
C ALA A 27 -6.50 5.84 -9.11
N LEU A 28 -6.13 5.14 -8.04
CA LEU A 28 -4.89 4.37 -7.90
C LEU A 28 -5.24 2.89 -7.98
N ASP A 29 -4.61 2.17 -8.91
CA ASP A 29 -4.64 0.71 -8.96
C ASP A 29 -3.27 0.21 -9.41
N ASP A 30 -2.38 0.00 -8.44
CA ASP A 30 -0.98 -0.32 -8.69
C ASP A 30 -0.56 -1.60 -7.99
N THR A 31 0.17 -2.46 -8.68
CA THR A 31 0.77 -3.66 -8.09
C THR A 31 2.29 -3.53 -8.02
N ILE A 32 2.87 -3.76 -6.84
CA ILE A 32 4.32 -3.69 -6.60
C ILE A 32 4.83 -4.94 -5.89
N ASP A 33 6.06 -5.35 -6.22
CA ASP A 33 6.77 -6.35 -5.44
C ASP A 33 7.27 -5.72 -4.13
N TYR A 34 7.04 -6.41 -3.01
CA TYR A 34 7.35 -5.89 -1.68
C TYR A 34 7.85 -7.01 -0.76
N VAL A 35 8.63 -6.64 0.26
CA VAL A 35 9.07 -7.58 1.29
C VAL A 35 8.45 -7.16 2.62
N LEU A 36 7.53 -7.98 3.11
CA LEU A 36 6.85 -7.75 4.38
C LEU A 36 7.69 -8.28 5.55
N THR A 37 7.98 -7.43 6.53
CA THR A 37 8.89 -7.72 7.66
C THR A 37 8.25 -7.54 9.04
N LEU A 38 6.92 -7.43 9.12
CA LEU A 38 6.21 -7.10 10.37
C LEU A 38 6.27 -8.25 11.39
N ARG A 39 7.17 -8.15 12.40
CA ARG A 39 7.36 -9.11 13.51
C ARG A 39 7.52 -10.58 13.07
N MET A 40 7.92 -10.83 11.83
CA MET A 40 8.08 -12.16 11.23
C MET A 40 9.31 -12.22 10.30
N ARG A 41 9.70 -13.42 9.86
CA ARG A 41 10.75 -13.58 8.83
C ARG A 41 10.35 -12.82 7.55
N PRO A 42 11.27 -12.11 6.87
CA PRO A 42 10.96 -11.39 5.64
C PRO A 42 10.29 -12.29 4.59
N VAL A 43 9.11 -11.89 4.10
CA VAL A 43 8.35 -12.63 3.08
C VAL A 43 8.20 -11.76 1.83
N LYS A 44 8.53 -12.32 0.66
CA LYS A 44 8.24 -11.69 -0.63
C LYS A 44 6.75 -11.79 -0.91
N VAL A 45 6.12 -10.65 -1.17
CA VAL A 45 4.70 -10.52 -1.45
C VAL A 45 4.50 -9.56 -2.61
N LYS A 46 3.35 -9.67 -3.29
CA LYS A 46 2.85 -8.61 -4.16
C LYS A 46 1.83 -7.79 -3.41
N LEU A 47 2.03 -6.48 -3.38
CA LEU A 47 1.06 -5.53 -2.84
C LEU A 47 0.28 -4.90 -3.98
N ARG A 48 -1.03 -4.89 -3.88
CA ARG A 48 -1.90 -4.09 -4.77
C ARG A 48 -2.52 -2.96 -3.97
N LEU A 49 -2.29 -1.73 -4.43
CA LEU A 49 -2.77 -0.50 -3.83
C LEU A 49 -3.97 -0.02 -4.62
N ILE A 50 -5.13 0.09 -3.97
CA ILE A 50 -6.37 0.50 -4.62
C ILE A 50 -6.94 1.70 -3.86
N ALA A 51 -7.14 2.80 -4.57
CA ALA A 51 -7.90 3.96 -4.10
C ALA A 51 -8.70 4.56 -5.26
N ALA A 52 -9.85 5.12 -4.96
CA ALA A 52 -10.63 5.90 -5.92
C ALA A 52 -11.03 7.23 -5.27
N PRO A 53 -11.07 8.34 -6.03
CA PRO A 53 -11.42 9.66 -5.48
C PRO A 53 -12.83 9.70 -4.89
N ASP A 54 -13.76 8.92 -5.46
CA ASP A 54 -15.16 8.85 -5.02
C ASP A 54 -15.39 7.89 -3.85
N VAL A 55 -14.34 7.22 -3.35
CA VAL A 55 -14.45 6.18 -2.32
C VAL A 55 -13.54 6.51 -1.15
N VAL A 56 -14.14 6.67 0.03
CA VAL A 56 -13.42 6.99 1.28
C VAL A 56 -12.50 5.85 1.73
N THR A 57 -12.82 4.61 1.33
CA THR A 57 -12.04 3.43 1.68
C THR A 57 -10.91 3.18 0.69
N GLN A 58 -9.72 2.97 1.24
CA GLN A 58 -8.52 2.58 0.51
C GLN A 58 -8.16 1.14 0.86
N TYR A 59 -7.71 0.37 -0.12
CA TYR A 59 -7.37 -1.04 0.07
C TYR A 59 -5.90 -1.29 -0.23
N VAL A 60 -5.30 -2.12 0.62
CA VAL A 60 -4.00 -2.73 0.35
C VAL A 60 -4.23 -4.24 0.35
N MET A 61 -4.10 -4.86 -0.81
CA MET A 61 -4.18 -6.31 -0.94
C MET A 61 -2.78 -6.90 -0.88
N VAL A 62 -2.64 -8.03 -0.20
CA VAL A 62 -1.37 -8.75 -0.05
C VAL A 62 -1.51 -10.13 -0.67
N LEU A 63 -0.76 -10.40 -1.73
CA LEU A 63 -0.64 -11.72 -2.32
C LEU A 63 0.70 -12.34 -1.91
N ARG A 64 0.63 -13.45 -1.18
CA ARG A 64 1.82 -14.26 -0.85
C ARG A 64 2.05 -15.26 -1.99
N SER A 65 3.24 -15.26 -2.58
CA SER A 65 3.68 -16.41 -3.36
C SER A 65 4.02 -17.52 -2.38
N VAL A 66 3.18 -18.55 -2.35
CA VAL A 66 3.40 -19.79 -1.59
C VAL A 66 4.50 -20.61 -2.24
#